data_AF-A0AAD3HKI1-F1
#
_entry.id   AF-A0AAD3HKI1-F1
#
_cell.length_a   1.000
_cell.length_b   1.000
_cell.length_c   1.000
_cell.angle_alpha   90.00
_cell.angle_beta   90.00
_cell.angle_gamma   90.00
#
_symmetry.space_group_name_H-M   'P 1'
#
loop_
_entity.id
_entity.type
_entity.pdbx_description
1 polymer ?
#
loop_
_entity_poly.entity_id
_entity_poly.type
_entity_poly.pdbx_seq_one_letter_code
_entity_poly.pdbx_strand_id
1 'polypeptide(L)'
;HAVGRMALLLRGEAAAKFPAAASFMPAALSINELIAHLDALACVGAALGAEERVRPAAAALLSGPAVRELLGVGKVYVTTVIAAGALTRDLSIEAVIPQSLRQGYMAAVLTPLETGALLNERRAPQVLAYRNSITESSYYQVMDADALPYGVNIRFEDEQEAEGMGVVREWLSQIAADIFSTERGLFVRGAADRRVVHPSPQSAAQEDYLGYMRFAGRIVGLALRANVPLGVVLSTGLFKYLTGRRANLQDLQQIDPQLYTTCQNILSTPGAESLELFHVWHRHGGPMGQSPSGGSHSKGGEQQQQRGAEVE
;
A
#
# COMPACT_ATOMS: atom_id res chain seq x y z
N HIS A 1 18.98 20.97 -15.47
CA HIS A 1 20.09 21.48 -16.32
C HIS A 1 20.82 22.69 -15.70
N ALA A 2 20.12 23.74 -15.25
CA ALA A 2 20.76 24.95 -14.66
C ALA A 2 21.38 24.71 -13.27
N VAL A 3 20.69 24.00 -12.38
CA VAL A 3 21.17 23.72 -11.00
C VAL A 3 22.42 22.85 -11.00
N GLY A 4 22.45 21.78 -11.83
CA GLY A 4 23.63 20.92 -11.98
C GLY A 4 24.85 21.63 -12.59
N ARG A 5 24.64 22.56 -13.54
CA ARG A 5 25.73 23.42 -14.06
C ARG A 5 26.25 24.39 -12.99
N MET A 6 25.36 24.96 -12.17
CA MET A 6 25.74 25.85 -11.08
C MET A 6 26.59 25.13 -10.02
N ALA A 7 26.21 23.90 -9.66
CA ALA A 7 26.97 23.08 -8.71
C ALA A 7 28.37 22.70 -9.24
N LEU A 8 28.48 22.33 -10.51
CA LEU A 8 29.77 22.05 -11.17
C LEU A 8 30.66 23.30 -11.30
N LEU A 9 30.07 24.46 -11.61
CA LEU A 9 30.78 25.74 -11.69
C LEU A 9 31.31 26.18 -10.32
N LEU A 10 30.48 26.09 -9.26
CA LEU A 10 30.87 26.41 -7.90
C LEU A 10 32.00 25.49 -7.39
N ARG A 11 32.01 24.20 -7.79
CA ARG A 11 33.10 23.27 -7.51
C ARG A 11 34.39 23.64 -8.23
N GLY A 12 34.29 23.95 -9.53
CA GLY A 12 35.44 24.38 -10.33
C GLY A 12 36.11 25.63 -9.76
N GLU A 13 35.31 26.63 -9.39
CA GLU A 13 35.81 27.87 -8.78
C GLU A 13 36.37 27.67 -7.37
N ALA A 14 35.71 26.85 -6.53
CA ALA A 14 36.17 26.57 -5.17
C ALA A 14 37.49 25.77 -5.16
N ALA A 15 37.62 24.77 -6.04
CA ALA A 15 38.84 23.98 -6.18
C ALA A 15 40.00 24.80 -6.78
N ALA A 16 39.70 25.74 -7.68
CA ALA A 16 40.70 26.65 -8.25
C ALA A 16 41.20 27.70 -7.24
N LYS A 17 40.30 28.24 -6.39
CA LYS A 17 40.66 29.28 -5.40
C LYS A 17 41.26 28.71 -4.11
N PHE A 18 40.90 27.49 -3.73
CA PHE A 18 41.34 26.86 -2.48
C PHE A 18 41.85 25.44 -2.76
N PRO A 19 43.15 25.27 -3.07
CA PRO A 19 43.72 23.96 -3.42
C PRO A 19 43.58 22.91 -2.30
N ALA A 20 43.49 23.37 -1.04
CA ALA A 20 43.27 22.54 0.13
C ALA A 20 41.77 22.23 0.39
N ALA A 21 40.82 22.89 -0.27
CA ALA A 21 39.39 22.64 -0.04
C ALA A 21 38.96 21.20 -0.41
N ALA A 22 39.71 20.54 -1.28
CA ALA A 22 39.49 19.13 -1.66
C ALA A 22 39.62 18.16 -0.47
N SER A 23 40.45 18.46 0.53
CA SER A 23 40.58 17.63 1.74
C SER A 23 39.46 17.88 2.76
N PHE A 24 38.81 19.05 2.72
CA PHE A 24 37.72 19.42 3.63
C PHE A 24 36.32 19.10 3.06
N MET A 25 36.18 18.89 1.75
CA MET A 25 34.88 18.72 1.07
C MET A 25 34.53 17.36 0.42
N PRO A 26 35.19 16.21 0.69
CA PRO A 26 35.00 15.01 -0.15
C PRO A 26 33.62 14.32 -0.01
N ALA A 27 33.00 14.35 1.16
CA ALA A 27 31.76 13.61 1.41
C ALA A 27 30.47 14.39 1.09
N ALA A 28 30.43 15.71 1.36
CA ALA A 28 29.22 16.50 1.15
C ALA A 28 29.02 16.88 -0.33
N LEU A 29 30.12 17.13 -1.06
CA LEU A 29 30.05 17.51 -2.47
C LEU A 29 29.71 16.32 -3.38
N SER A 30 30.21 15.12 -3.07
CA SER A 30 29.87 13.89 -3.79
C SER A 30 28.40 13.50 -3.62
N ILE A 31 27.81 13.76 -2.45
CA ILE A 31 26.36 13.60 -2.21
C ILE A 31 25.56 14.62 -3.02
N ASN A 32 25.96 15.90 -3.03
CA ASN A 32 25.26 16.93 -3.82
C ASN A 32 25.36 16.67 -5.34
N GLU A 33 26.46 16.09 -5.79
CA GLU A 33 26.62 15.65 -7.19
C GLU A 33 25.73 14.45 -7.51
N LEU A 34 25.65 13.47 -6.61
CA LEU A 34 24.74 12.33 -6.72
C LEU A 34 23.28 12.79 -6.76
N ILE A 35 22.89 13.75 -5.90
CA ILE A 35 21.58 14.41 -5.92
C ILE A 35 21.33 15.04 -7.28
N ALA A 36 22.26 15.87 -7.77
CA ALA A 36 22.10 16.56 -9.04
C ALA A 36 22.00 15.60 -10.23
N HIS A 37 22.66 14.44 -10.18
CA HIS A 37 22.59 13.40 -11.22
C HIS A 37 21.27 12.65 -11.16
N LEU A 38 20.79 12.29 -9.96
CA LEU A 38 19.46 11.71 -9.77
C LEU A 38 18.37 12.70 -10.18
N ASP A 39 18.38 13.95 -9.70
CA ASP A 39 17.42 14.98 -10.10
C ASP A 39 17.41 15.22 -11.62
N ALA A 40 18.59 15.23 -12.26
CA ALA A 40 18.69 15.36 -13.71
C ALA A 40 18.09 14.16 -14.44
N LEU A 41 18.39 12.94 -14.00
CA LEU A 41 17.79 11.71 -14.53
C LEU A 41 16.26 11.71 -14.35
N ALA A 42 15.76 12.25 -13.23
CA ALA A 42 14.34 12.37 -12.91
C ALA A 42 13.61 13.24 -13.92
N CYS A 43 14.14 14.46 -14.08
CA CYS A 43 13.58 15.46 -14.96
C CYS A 43 13.60 15.00 -16.41
N VAL A 44 14.69 14.33 -16.83
CA VAL A 44 14.85 13.81 -18.20
C VAL A 44 13.93 12.62 -18.45
N GLY A 45 13.82 11.69 -17.49
CA GLY A 45 12.91 10.54 -17.59
C GLY A 45 11.44 10.97 -17.72
N ALA A 46 11.01 11.92 -16.88
CA ALA A 46 9.66 12.47 -16.93
C ALA A 46 9.39 13.28 -18.22
N ALA A 47 10.31 14.15 -18.62
CA ALA A 47 10.14 14.99 -19.82
C ALA A 47 10.09 14.18 -21.13
N LEU A 48 10.71 13.00 -21.16
CA LEU A 48 10.76 12.13 -22.35
C LEU A 48 9.79 10.96 -22.29
N GLY A 49 9.00 10.81 -21.21
CA GLY A 49 8.18 9.62 -20.98
C GLY A 49 9.00 8.31 -20.94
N ALA A 50 10.28 8.40 -20.61
CA ALA A 50 11.26 7.31 -20.68
C ALA A 50 11.64 6.76 -19.30
N GLU A 51 10.77 6.97 -18.30
CA GLU A 51 10.96 6.57 -16.90
C GLU A 51 11.36 5.09 -16.75
N GLU A 52 10.71 4.21 -17.52
CA GLU A 52 11.01 2.77 -17.60
C GLU A 52 12.46 2.47 -17.99
N ARG A 53 13.08 3.28 -18.85
CA ARG A 53 14.47 3.07 -19.32
C ARG A 53 15.51 3.58 -18.33
N VAL A 54 15.15 4.56 -17.50
CA VAL A 54 16.05 5.19 -16.52
C VAL A 54 16.02 4.43 -15.18
N ARG A 55 14.91 3.77 -14.87
CA ARG A 55 14.68 3.02 -13.62
C ARG A 55 15.81 2.02 -13.26
N PRO A 56 16.32 1.17 -14.17
CA PRO A 56 17.35 0.18 -13.83
C PRO A 56 18.69 0.82 -13.46
N ALA A 57 19.09 1.88 -14.17
CA ALA A 57 20.34 2.59 -13.91
C ALA A 57 20.29 3.35 -12.58
N ALA A 58 19.16 3.98 -12.27
CA ALA A 58 18.94 4.64 -10.99
C ALA A 58 18.90 3.63 -9.82
N ALA A 59 18.26 2.47 -9.99
CA ALA A 59 18.22 1.42 -8.98
C ALA A 59 19.61 0.82 -8.69
N ALA A 60 20.42 0.59 -9.73
CA ALA A 60 21.78 0.11 -9.61
C ALA A 60 22.69 1.11 -8.86
N LEU A 61 22.53 2.41 -9.14
CA LEU A 61 23.27 3.49 -8.48
C LEU A 61 22.94 3.55 -6.97
N LEU A 62 21.65 3.48 -6.62
CA LEU A 62 21.18 3.53 -5.23
C LEU A 62 21.58 2.29 -4.42
N SER A 63 21.70 1.15 -5.09
CA SER A 63 22.10 -0.12 -4.47
C SER A 63 23.61 -0.27 -4.30
N GLY A 64 24.40 0.68 -4.82
CA GLY A 64 25.86 0.64 -4.78
C GLY A 64 26.45 0.81 -3.36
N PRO A 65 27.62 0.20 -3.09
CA PRO A 65 28.23 0.20 -1.76
C PRO A 65 28.57 1.60 -1.25
N ALA A 66 29.04 2.49 -2.13
CA ALA A 66 29.34 3.89 -1.77
C ALA A 66 28.09 4.68 -1.36
N VAL A 67 26.96 4.47 -2.04
CA VAL A 67 25.68 5.14 -1.71
C VAL A 67 25.11 4.58 -0.41
N ARG A 68 25.23 3.28 -0.16
CA ARG A 68 24.87 2.66 1.13
C ARG A 68 25.67 3.20 2.29
N GLU A 69 26.97 3.40 2.12
CA GLU A 69 27.84 4.01 3.14
C GLU A 69 27.43 5.46 3.43
N LEU A 70 27.17 6.25 2.38
CA LEU A 70 26.71 7.64 2.52
C LEU A 70 25.32 7.71 3.21
N LEU A 71 24.39 6.83 2.85
CA LEU A 71 23.06 6.70 3.47
C LEU A 71 23.15 6.27 4.94
N GLY A 72 24.02 5.31 5.26
CA GLY A 72 24.20 4.75 6.60
C GLY A 72 24.82 5.73 7.61
N VAL A 73 25.63 6.69 7.14
CA VAL A 73 26.29 7.70 7.99
C VAL A 73 25.36 8.90 8.29
N GLY A 74 24.12 8.91 7.79
CA GLY A 74 23.15 9.99 8.03
C GLY A 74 23.53 11.32 7.37
N LYS A 75 24.48 11.30 6.42
CA LYS A 75 24.96 12.49 5.68
C LYS A 75 24.19 12.75 4.39
N VAL A 76 23.27 11.87 4.02
CA VAL A 76 22.42 12.03 2.83
C VAL A 76 21.19 12.85 3.19
N TYR A 77 21.01 13.96 2.49
CA TYR A 77 19.83 14.80 2.64
C TYR A 77 18.59 14.02 2.21
N VAL A 78 17.51 14.18 2.98
CA VAL A 78 16.17 13.64 2.70
C VAL A 78 15.75 13.88 1.23
N THR A 79 16.21 14.98 0.63
CA THR A 79 15.99 15.35 -0.77
C THR A 79 16.56 14.35 -1.79
N THR A 80 17.72 13.73 -1.54
CA THR A 80 18.32 12.73 -2.45
C THR A 80 17.47 11.48 -2.56
N VAL A 81 16.99 11.01 -1.41
CA VAL A 81 16.19 9.79 -1.30
C VAL A 81 14.80 10.05 -1.85
N ILE A 82 14.23 11.24 -1.59
CA ILE A 82 12.98 11.69 -2.21
C ILE A 82 13.11 11.74 -3.74
N ALA A 83 14.16 12.36 -4.27
CA ALA A 83 14.41 12.44 -5.71
C ALA A 83 14.55 11.05 -6.34
N ALA A 84 15.32 10.17 -5.69
CA ALA A 84 15.49 8.78 -6.08
C ALA A 84 14.18 7.98 -6.06
N GLY A 85 13.32 8.20 -5.07
CA GLY A 85 12.00 7.57 -4.97
C GLY A 85 11.04 8.04 -6.04
N ALA A 86 10.95 9.36 -6.25
CA ALA A 86 10.17 9.95 -7.33
C ALA A 86 10.57 9.38 -8.70
N LEU A 87 11.88 9.15 -8.90
CA LEU A 87 12.50 8.59 -10.10
C LEU A 87 12.21 7.12 -10.36
N THR A 88 12.48 6.30 -9.35
CA THR A 88 12.56 4.85 -9.54
C THR A 88 11.19 4.22 -9.43
N ARG A 89 10.35 4.75 -8.52
CA ARG A 89 9.10 4.11 -8.08
C ARG A 89 9.28 2.62 -7.74
N ASP A 90 10.51 2.23 -7.40
CA ASP A 90 10.89 0.84 -7.20
C ASP A 90 10.94 0.56 -5.70
N LEU A 91 9.84 -0.01 -5.20
CA LEU A 91 9.69 -0.37 -3.80
C LEU A 91 10.74 -1.39 -3.33
N SER A 92 11.43 -2.09 -4.24
CA SER A 92 12.52 -3.01 -3.87
C SER A 92 13.73 -2.30 -3.26
N ILE A 93 13.89 -0.99 -3.52
CA ILE A 93 14.99 -0.18 -3.01
C ILE A 93 14.75 0.24 -1.54
N GLU A 94 13.52 0.09 -1.01
CA GLU A 94 13.19 0.41 0.40
C GLU A 94 14.14 -0.28 1.39
N ALA A 95 14.56 -1.52 1.10
CA ALA A 95 15.48 -2.28 1.94
C ALA A 95 16.86 -1.63 2.09
N VAL A 96 17.26 -0.81 1.12
CA VAL A 96 18.53 -0.08 1.09
C VAL A 96 18.42 1.26 1.83
N ILE A 97 17.20 1.76 2.01
CA ILE A 97 16.93 3.08 2.60
C ILE A 97 16.86 2.97 4.14
N PRO A 98 17.60 3.83 4.88
CA PRO A 98 17.50 3.90 6.33
C PRO A 98 16.05 4.09 6.78
N GLN A 99 15.64 3.43 7.86
CA GLN A 99 14.25 3.46 8.34
C GLN A 99 13.72 4.89 8.55
N SER A 100 14.57 5.81 9.01
CA SER A 100 14.26 7.23 9.21
C SER A 100 13.91 7.98 7.92
N LEU A 101 14.35 7.49 6.75
CA LEU A 101 14.15 8.13 5.45
C LEU A 101 13.07 7.45 4.60
N ARG A 102 12.57 6.28 5.01
CA ARG A 102 11.56 5.52 4.26
C ARG A 102 10.24 6.27 4.12
N GLN A 103 9.83 7.03 5.14
CA GLN A 103 8.61 7.82 5.05
C GLN A 103 8.73 8.92 4.00
N GLY A 104 9.88 9.61 3.93
CA GLY A 104 10.16 10.59 2.88
C GLY A 104 10.22 9.96 1.50
N TYR A 105 10.88 8.80 1.38
CA TYR A 105 10.92 8.01 0.14
C TYR A 105 9.52 7.64 -0.36
N MET A 106 8.70 7.05 0.51
CA MET A 106 7.35 6.61 0.17
C MET A 106 6.45 7.79 -0.21
N ALA A 107 6.54 8.91 0.51
CA ALA A 107 5.84 10.13 0.13
C ALA A 107 6.22 10.58 -1.29
N ALA A 108 7.50 10.53 -1.64
CA ALA A 108 7.99 10.90 -2.97
C ALA A 108 7.54 9.93 -4.08
N VAL A 109 7.56 8.63 -3.83
CA VAL A 109 7.08 7.59 -4.76
C VAL A 109 5.59 7.74 -5.04
N LEU A 110 4.80 8.05 -4.00
CA LEU A 110 3.34 8.16 -4.09
C LEU A 110 2.87 9.52 -4.64
N THR A 111 3.69 10.57 -4.60
CA THR A 111 3.42 11.83 -5.28
C THR A 111 3.63 11.69 -6.79
N PRO A 112 2.61 11.97 -7.64
CA PRO A 112 2.80 11.92 -9.09
C PRO A 112 3.83 12.96 -9.54
N LEU A 113 4.79 12.54 -10.36
CA LEU A 113 5.92 13.35 -10.88
C LEU A 113 5.48 14.68 -11.52
N GLU A 114 4.28 14.72 -12.10
CA GLU A 114 3.70 15.91 -12.74
C GLU A 114 3.28 17.02 -11.75
N THR A 115 3.25 16.75 -10.43
CA THR A 115 2.37 17.52 -9.52
C THR A 115 3.05 18.23 -8.35
N GLY A 116 4.36 18.08 -8.15
CA GLY A 116 5.12 18.86 -7.15
C GLY A 116 4.37 19.18 -5.85
N ALA A 117 4.29 18.23 -4.91
CA ALA A 117 3.81 18.40 -3.52
C ALA A 117 2.38 18.94 -3.28
N LEU A 118 1.68 19.45 -4.29
CA LEU A 118 0.30 19.86 -4.20
C LEU A 118 -0.54 18.79 -4.89
N LEU A 119 -1.54 18.24 -4.20
CA LEU A 119 -2.62 17.53 -4.90
C LEU A 119 -3.09 18.46 -6.02
N ASN A 120 -3.13 18.01 -7.26
CA ASN A 120 -3.62 18.86 -8.34
C ASN A 120 -5.12 19.06 -8.09
N GLU A 121 -5.48 20.08 -7.31
CA GLU A 121 -6.88 20.37 -6.93
C GLU A 121 -7.77 20.49 -8.18
N ARG A 122 -7.18 20.86 -9.32
CA ARG A 122 -7.86 20.97 -10.62
C ARG A 122 -8.24 19.65 -11.27
N ARG A 123 -7.60 18.53 -10.91
CA ARG A 123 -7.90 17.18 -11.44
C ARG A 123 -8.53 16.27 -10.40
N ALA A 124 -8.39 16.59 -9.11
CA ALA A 124 -8.99 15.79 -8.05
C ALA A 124 -10.54 15.82 -8.17
N PRO A 125 -11.19 14.65 -8.18
CA PRO A 125 -12.65 14.59 -8.17
C PRO A 125 -13.19 15.24 -6.89
N GLN A 126 -14.33 15.91 -7.03
CA GLN A 126 -15.11 16.38 -5.90
C GLN A 126 -16.02 15.25 -5.42
N VAL A 127 -16.02 15.01 -4.11
CA VAL A 127 -16.92 14.08 -3.44
C VAL A 127 -17.82 14.87 -2.49
N LEU A 128 -19.11 14.81 -2.73
CA LEU A 128 -20.14 15.30 -1.83
C LEU A 128 -20.49 14.20 -0.81
N ALA A 129 -20.17 14.42 0.46
CA ALA A 129 -20.36 13.45 1.53
C ALA A 129 -21.46 13.89 2.51
N TYR A 130 -22.21 12.91 3.02
CA TYR A 130 -23.25 13.11 4.02
C TYR A 130 -22.80 12.48 5.33
N ARG A 131 -22.84 13.21 6.45
CA ARG A 131 -22.33 12.71 7.74
C ARG A 131 -23.06 11.45 8.22
N ASN A 132 -24.36 11.37 7.97
CA ASN A 132 -25.20 10.26 8.42
C ASN A 132 -25.14 9.02 7.52
N SER A 133 -24.48 9.11 6.37
CA SER A 133 -24.39 8.05 5.37
C SER A 133 -23.07 8.18 4.60
N ILE A 134 -21.97 8.37 5.32
CA ILE A 134 -20.70 8.79 4.74
C ILE A 134 -20.16 7.77 3.72
N THR A 135 -20.30 6.48 4.02
CA THR A 135 -19.87 5.41 3.12
C THR A 135 -20.76 5.36 1.89
N GLU A 136 -22.07 5.32 2.07
CA GLU A 136 -23.05 5.17 0.99
C GLU A 136 -23.02 6.37 0.04
N SER A 137 -22.98 7.58 0.59
CA SER A 137 -22.91 8.82 -0.20
C SER A 137 -21.61 8.97 -0.98
N SER A 138 -20.49 8.49 -0.43
CA SER A 138 -19.19 8.56 -1.09
C SER A 138 -18.96 7.40 -2.06
N TYR A 139 -19.72 6.30 -1.95
CA TYR A 139 -19.45 5.02 -2.62
C TYR A 139 -19.28 5.17 -4.13
N TYR A 140 -20.33 5.59 -4.84
CA TYR A 140 -20.28 5.70 -6.30
C TYR A 140 -19.30 6.77 -6.77
N GLN A 141 -19.23 7.92 -6.07
CA GLN A 141 -18.33 9.01 -6.43
C GLN A 141 -16.85 8.59 -6.36
N VAL A 142 -16.48 7.76 -5.40
CA VAL A 142 -15.12 7.19 -5.29
C VAL A 142 -14.94 6.01 -6.25
N MET A 143 -15.94 5.16 -6.44
CA MET A 143 -15.82 3.97 -7.29
C MET A 143 -15.71 4.33 -8.78
N ASP A 144 -16.37 5.39 -9.23
CA ASP A 144 -16.38 5.84 -10.63
C ASP A 144 -15.27 6.87 -10.93
N ALA A 145 -14.57 7.35 -9.90
CA ALA A 145 -13.52 8.34 -10.10
C ALA A 145 -12.22 7.71 -10.62
N ASP A 146 -11.92 7.94 -11.90
CA ASP A 146 -10.63 7.58 -12.53
C ASP A 146 -9.47 8.48 -12.05
N ALA A 147 -9.79 9.69 -11.59
CA ALA A 147 -8.82 10.71 -11.21
C ALA A 147 -8.45 10.69 -9.70
N LEU A 148 -8.84 9.66 -8.94
CA LEU A 148 -8.39 9.46 -7.55
C LEU A 148 -6.86 9.44 -7.37
N PRO A 149 -6.05 8.99 -8.34
CA PRO A 149 -4.60 9.14 -8.29
C PRO A 149 -4.10 10.58 -8.37
N TYR A 150 -4.98 11.60 -8.48
CA TYR A 150 -4.63 13.03 -8.36
C TYR A 150 -5.06 13.67 -7.05
N GLY A 151 -6.05 13.11 -6.35
CA GLY A 151 -6.42 13.49 -4.99
C GLY A 151 -7.90 13.25 -4.77
N VAL A 152 -8.47 13.92 -3.77
CA VAL A 152 -9.92 14.07 -3.61
C VAL A 152 -10.19 15.41 -2.95
N ASN A 153 -11.23 16.10 -3.42
CA ASN A 153 -11.76 17.29 -2.78
C ASN A 153 -13.08 16.92 -2.11
N ILE A 154 -13.19 17.12 -0.79
CA ILE A 154 -14.39 16.75 -0.04
C ILE A 154 -15.22 17.99 0.25
N ARG A 155 -16.55 17.87 0.08
CA ARG A 155 -17.53 18.82 0.61
C ARG A 155 -18.58 18.05 1.40
N PHE A 156 -18.90 18.54 2.60
CA PHE A 156 -20.05 18.06 3.36
C PHE A 156 -21.27 18.91 2.98
N GLU A 157 -22.39 18.28 2.64
CA GLU A 157 -23.55 18.96 2.04
C GLU A 157 -24.10 20.11 2.90
N ASP A 158 -24.18 19.92 4.22
CA ASP A 158 -24.78 20.88 5.16
C ASP A 158 -23.77 21.87 5.77
N GLU A 159 -22.53 21.96 5.23
CA GLU A 159 -21.47 22.74 5.84
C GLU A 159 -20.96 23.88 4.96
N GLN A 160 -20.69 25.00 5.63
CA GLN A 160 -20.29 26.26 5.01
C GLN A 160 -18.88 26.14 4.42
N GLU A 161 -18.77 26.04 3.10
CA GLU A 161 -17.55 26.07 2.24
C GLU A 161 -16.26 25.54 2.90
N ALA A 162 -16.36 24.49 3.70
CA ALA A 162 -15.20 23.89 4.35
C ALA A 162 -14.45 23.07 3.29
N GLU A 163 -13.24 23.52 2.95
CA GLU A 163 -12.40 22.88 1.94
C GLU A 163 -10.96 22.63 2.45
N GLY A 164 -10.24 21.78 1.73
CA GLY A 164 -8.83 21.52 1.95
C GLY A 164 -8.52 20.27 2.78
N MET A 165 -7.23 20.10 3.10
CA MET A 165 -6.70 18.86 3.69
C MET A 165 -7.26 18.51 5.07
N GLY A 166 -7.77 19.49 5.83
CA GLY A 166 -8.45 19.25 7.09
C GLY A 166 -9.72 18.42 6.90
N VAL A 167 -10.53 18.81 5.91
CA VAL A 167 -11.80 18.13 5.55
C VAL A 167 -11.53 16.75 4.96
N VAL A 168 -10.51 16.62 4.10
CA VAL A 168 -10.08 15.32 3.56
C VAL A 168 -9.68 14.35 4.69
N ARG A 169 -8.90 14.83 5.67
CA ARG A 169 -8.48 14.03 6.82
C ARG A 169 -9.67 13.58 7.65
N GLU A 170 -10.61 14.49 7.92
CA GLU A 170 -11.82 14.18 8.67
C GLU A 170 -12.67 13.12 7.94
N TRP A 171 -12.93 13.33 6.65
CA TRP A 171 -13.68 12.39 5.82
C TRP A 171 -13.02 11.00 5.79
N LEU A 172 -11.70 10.93 5.55
CA LEU A 172 -10.96 9.66 5.58
C LEU A 172 -11.07 8.96 6.93
N SER A 173 -11.02 9.72 8.04
CA SER A 173 -11.17 9.15 9.38
C SER A 173 -12.57 8.58 9.62
N GLN A 174 -13.61 9.32 9.25
CA GLN A 174 -15.01 8.89 9.45
C GLN A 174 -15.35 7.69 8.56
N ILE A 175 -14.97 7.75 7.29
CA ILE A 175 -15.28 6.68 6.33
C ILE A 175 -14.52 5.40 6.65
N ALA A 176 -13.28 5.51 7.16
CA ALA A 176 -12.54 4.35 7.66
C ALA A 176 -13.18 3.75 8.92
N ALA A 177 -13.62 4.58 9.86
CA ALA A 177 -14.31 4.10 11.05
C ALA A 177 -15.58 3.31 10.69
N ASP A 178 -16.30 3.79 9.67
CA ASP A 178 -17.53 3.19 9.18
C ASP A 178 -17.29 1.91 8.36
N ILE A 179 -16.49 1.97 7.28
CA ILE A 179 -16.25 0.80 6.40
C ILE A 179 -15.57 -0.38 7.10
N PHE A 180 -14.69 -0.11 8.07
CA PHE A 180 -14.02 -1.12 8.88
C PHE A 180 -14.80 -1.47 10.16
N SER A 181 -16.00 -0.94 10.35
CA SER A 181 -16.86 -1.32 11.46
C SER A 181 -17.23 -2.80 11.37
N THR A 182 -17.25 -3.48 12.52
CA THR A 182 -17.75 -4.87 12.61
C THR A 182 -19.24 -4.96 12.30
N GLU A 183 -19.98 -3.87 12.48
CA GLU A 183 -21.43 -3.81 12.22
C GLU A 183 -21.76 -3.99 10.73
N ARG A 184 -20.83 -3.63 9.83
CA ARG A 184 -21.00 -3.85 8.39
C ARG A 184 -20.81 -5.31 7.97
N GLY A 185 -20.25 -6.15 8.83
CA GLY A 185 -19.96 -7.56 8.55
C GLY A 185 -18.83 -7.81 7.55
N LEU A 186 -18.22 -6.76 6.98
CA LEU A 186 -17.15 -6.84 5.99
C LEU A 186 -15.81 -7.21 6.61
N PHE A 187 -15.52 -6.69 7.80
CA PHE A 187 -14.25 -6.89 8.51
C PHE A 187 -14.48 -7.36 9.94
N VAL A 188 -13.56 -8.16 10.45
CA VAL A 188 -13.45 -8.55 11.86
C VAL A 188 -12.29 -7.83 12.53
N ARG A 189 -12.37 -7.63 13.84
CA ARG A 189 -11.27 -7.06 14.63
C ARG A 189 -10.34 -8.14 15.16
N GLY A 190 -9.05 -7.79 15.30
CA GLY A 190 -8.09 -8.64 15.97
C GLY A 190 -8.45 -8.88 17.43
N ALA A 191 -8.11 -10.06 17.95
CA ALA A 191 -8.49 -10.48 19.30
C ALA A 191 -7.77 -9.66 20.40
N ALA A 192 -6.50 -9.29 20.17
CA ALA A 192 -5.68 -8.55 21.13
C ALA A 192 -5.67 -7.03 20.90
N ASP A 193 -5.75 -6.57 19.64
CA ASP A 193 -5.77 -5.15 19.28
C ASP A 193 -6.97 -4.87 18.39
N ARG A 194 -7.94 -4.11 18.91
CA ARG A 194 -9.19 -3.75 18.20
C ARG A 194 -8.98 -2.83 17.00
N ARG A 195 -7.81 -2.21 16.86
CA ARG A 195 -7.45 -1.45 15.65
C ARG A 195 -7.12 -2.38 14.49
N VAL A 196 -6.73 -3.62 14.77
CA VAL A 196 -6.42 -4.61 13.75
C VAL A 196 -7.71 -5.03 13.04
N VAL A 197 -7.68 -5.04 11.71
CA VAL A 197 -8.81 -5.44 10.86
C VAL A 197 -8.39 -6.56 9.90
N HIS A 198 -9.31 -7.49 9.64
CA HIS A 198 -9.16 -8.56 8.67
C HIS A 198 -10.48 -8.80 7.93
N PRO A 199 -10.48 -9.20 6.64
CA PRO A 199 -11.71 -9.52 5.94
C PRO A 199 -12.48 -10.60 6.68
N SER A 200 -13.78 -10.39 6.85
CA SER A 200 -14.65 -11.36 7.50
C SER A 200 -14.89 -12.55 6.57
N PRO A 201 -14.77 -13.79 7.05
CA PRO A 201 -15.22 -14.98 6.31
C PRO A 201 -16.72 -14.92 5.97
N GLN A 202 -17.49 -14.16 6.74
CA GLN A 202 -18.94 -13.98 6.57
C GLN A 202 -19.29 -12.77 5.70
N SER A 203 -18.30 -12.05 5.17
CA SER A 203 -18.54 -10.86 4.34
C SER A 203 -19.43 -11.13 3.14
N ALA A 204 -19.41 -12.36 2.60
CA ALA A 204 -20.26 -12.78 1.49
C ALA A 204 -21.78 -12.77 1.79
N ALA A 205 -22.16 -12.68 3.07
CA ALA A 205 -23.57 -12.51 3.47
C ALA A 205 -24.07 -11.08 3.23
N GLN A 206 -23.17 -10.11 3.05
CA GLN A 206 -23.51 -8.73 2.77
C GLN A 206 -23.76 -8.52 1.26
N GLU A 207 -24.75 -7.69 0.94
CA GLU A 207 -25.01 -7.29 -0.44
C GLU A 207 -23.83 -6.46 -1.00
N ASP A 208 -23.45 -6.73 -2.25
CA ASP A 208 -22.31 -6.12 -2.93
C ASP A 208 -20.99 -6.10 -2.11
N TYR A 209 -20.74 -7.15 -1.30
CA TYR A 209 -19.54 -7.22 -0.46
C TYR A 209 -18.24 -7.01 -1.26
N LEU A 210 -18.18 -7.50 -2.50
CA LEU A 210 -17.02 -7.30 -3.38
C LEU A 210 -16.84 -5.84 -3.77
N GLY A 211 -17.93 -5.13 -4.06
CA GLY A 211 -17.92 -3.70 -4.32
C GLY A 211 -17.38 -2.92 -3.11
N TYR A 212 -17.90 -3.20 -1.92
CA TYR A 212 -17.41 -2.59 -0.69
C TYR A 212 -15.95 -2.95 -0.35
N MET A 213 -15.49 -4.16 -0.66
CA MET A 213 -14.08 -4.54 -0.49
C MET A 213 -13.17 -3.75 -1.44
N ARG A 214 -13.59 -3.53 -2.70
CA ARG A 214 -12.86 -2.65 -3.64
C ARG A 214 -12.86 -1.21 -3.16
N PHE A 215 -13.99 -0.73 -2.66
CA PHE A 215 -14.13 0.60 -2.09
C PHE A 215 -13.18 0.79 -0.90
N ALA A 216 -13.15 -0.13 0.06
CA ALA A 216 -12.21 -0.12 1.18
C ALA A 216 -10.75 -0.07 0.70
N GLY A 217 -10.40 -0.82 -0.35
CA GLY A 217 -9.09 -0.76 -1.01
C GLY A 217 -8.76 0.63 -1.57
N ARG A 218 -9.72 1.29 -2.24
CA ARG A 218 -9.57 2.67 -2.75
C ARG A 218 -9.37 3.67 -1.60
N ILE A 219 -10.12 3.55 -0.51
CA ILE A 219 -9.96 4.40 0.70
C ILE A 219 -8.57 4.23 1.31
N VAL A 220 -8.08 2.99 1.47
CA VAL A 220 -6.71 2.73 1.95
C VAL A 220 -5.68 3.35 1.01
N GLY A 221 -5.83 3.20 -0.30
CA GLY A 221 -4.94 3.81 -1.29
C GLY A 221 -4.91 5.34 -1.21
N LEU A 222 -6.09 5.97 -1.10
CA LEU A 222 -6.22 7.42 -0.92
C LEU A 222 -5.53 7.89 0.36
N ALA A 223 -5.73 7.18 1.47
CA ALA A 223 -5.14 7.53 2.75
C ALA A 223 -3.60 7.45 2.74
N LEU A 224 -3.06 6.39 2.14
CA LEU A 224 -1.61 6.25 1.94
C LEU A 224 -1.05 7.40 1.11
N ARG A 225 -1.75 7.77 0.03
CA ARG A 225 -1.33 8.86 -0.85
C ARG A 225 -1.44 10.24 -0.21
N ALA A 226 -2.49 10.47 0.58
CA ALA A 226 -2.68 11.71 1.33
C ALA A 226 -1.81 11.79 2.60
N ASN A 227 -1.06 10.72 2.93
CA ASN A 227 -0.33 10.55 4.18
C ASN A 227 -1.22 10.80 5.41
N VAL A 228 -2.43 10.24 5.38
CA VAL A 228 -3.44 10.35 6.44
C VAL A 228 -3.60 9.00 7.14
N PRO A 229 -3.40 8.91 8.46
CA PRO A 229 -3.65 7.67 9.20
C PRO A 229 -5.16 7.41 9.32
N LEU A 230 -5.59 6.18 9.01
CA LEU A 230 -7.00 5.77 9.07
C LEU A 230 -7.46 5.28 10.45
N GLY A 231 -6.56 5.21 11.44
CA GLY A 231 -6.88 4.67 12.77
C GLY A 231 -7.08 3.14 12.82
N VAL A 232 -6.83 2.44 11.72
CA VAL A 232 -6.89 0.97 11.62
C VAL A 232 -5.53 0.40 11.23
N VAL A 233 -5.32 -0.87 11.55
CA VAL A 233 -4.11 -1.64 11.22
C VAL A 233 -4.54 -2.87 10.44
N LEU A 234 -4.01 -3.08 9.25
CA LEU A 234 -4.27 -4.32 8.52
C LEU A 234 -3.62 -5.48 9.28
N SER A 235 -4.31 -6.62 9.38
CA SER A 235 -3.71 -7.81 10.00
C SER A 235 -2.44 -8.23 9.28
N THR A 236 -1.52 -8.87 9.99
CA THR A 236 -0.26 -9.33 9.43
C THR A 236 -0.49 -10.28 8.24
N GLY A 237 -1.46 -11.19 8.35
CA GLY A 237 -1.84 -12.09 7.27
C GLY A 237 -2.37 -11.34 6.04
N LEU A 238 -3.24 -10.35 6.23
CA LEU A 238 -3.76 -9.52 5.14
C LEU A 238 -2.64 -8.69 4.49
N PHE A 239 -1.80 -8.06 5.28
CA PHE A 239 -0.68 -7.25 4.79
C PHE A 239 0.32 -8.10 3.99
N LYS A 240 0.65 -9.31 4.47
CA LYS A 240 1.49 -10.27 3.74
C LYS A 240 0.83 -10.65 2.41
N TYR A 241 -0.45 -10.99 2.42
CA TYR A 241 -1.20 -11.32 1.21
C TYR A 241 -1.14 -10.17 0.18
N LEU A 242 -1.43 -8.94 0.60
CA LEU A 242 -1.40 -7.75 -0.27
C LEU A 242 0.01 -7.44 -0.82
N THR A 243 1.06 -7.85 -0.12
CA THR A 243 2.46 -7.64 -0.52
C THR A 243 3.08 -8.84 -1.23
N GLY A 244 2.28 -9.86 -1.59
CA GLY A 244 2.75 -11.07 -2.26
C GLY A 244 3.60 -11.99 -1.38
N ARG A 245 3.56 -11.80 -0.04
CA ARG A 245 4.27 -12.65 0.93
C ARG A 245 3.36 -13.78 1.41
N ARG A 246 3.94 -14.95 1.64
CA ARG A 246 3.20 -16.12 2.15
C ARG A 246 2.78 -15.89 3.61
N ALA A 247 1.50 -16.05 3.89
CA ALA A 247 0.99 -16.11 5.26
C ALA A 247 1.41 -17.42 5.95
N ASN A 248 1.58 -17.39 7.26
CA ASN A 248 1.95 -18.55 8.07
C ASN A 248 1.00 -18.73 9.26
N LEU A 249 1.15 -19.84 9.99
CA LEU A 249 0.28 -20.16 11.12
C LEU A 249 0.29 -19.08 12.21
N GLN A 250 1.42 -18.42 12.45
CA GLN A 250 1.52 -17.37 13.47
C GLN A 250 0.64 -16.17 13.15
N ASP A 251 0.38 -15.89 11.87
CA ASP A 251 -0.50 -14.79 11.46
C ASP A 251 -1.95 -14.98 11.95
N LEU A 252 -2.40 -16.23 12.14
CA LEU A 252 -3.72 -16.53 12.68
C LEU A 252 -3.87 -16.09 14.12
N GLN A 253 -2.81 -16.09 14.92
CA GLN A 253 -2.89 -15.70 16.34
C GLN A 253 -3.49 -14.30 16.54
N GLN A 254 -3.29 -13.40 15.59
CA GLN A 254 -3.80 -12.03 15.67
C GLN A 254 -5.31 -11.94 15.44
N ILE A 255 -5.87 -12.85 14.64
CA ILE A 255 -7.26 -12.80 14.16
C ILE A 255 -8.13 -13.86 14.84
N ASP A 256 -7.63 -15.08 14.93
CA ASP A 256 -8.30 -16.20 15.58
C ASP A 256 -7.30 -16.98 16.46
N PRO A 257 -7.12 -16.54 17.73
CA PRO A 257 -6.26 -17.23 18.68
C PRO A 257 -6.73 -18.66 18.98
N GLN A 258 -8.04 -18.92 18.92
CA GLN A 258 -8.59 -20.25 19.22
C GLN A 258 -8.24 -21.25 18.12
N LEU A 259 -8.42 -20.85 16.86
CA LEU A 259 -8.00 -21.66 15.72
C LEU A 259 -6.48 -21.85 15.71
N TYR A 260 -5.72 -20.81 16.01
CA TYR A 260 -4.26 -20.91 16.17
C TYR A 260 -3.87 -21.97 17.20
N THR A 261 -4.42 -21.91 18.41
CA THR A 261 -4.16 -22.91 19.47
C THR A 261 -4.58 -24.31 19.04
N THR A 262 -5.72 -24.45 18.37
CA THR A 262 -6.19 -25.74 17.86
C THR A 262 -5.19 -26.34 16.87
N CYS A 263 -4.74 -25.56 15.88
CA CYS A 263 -3.74 -25.99 14.91
C CYS A 263 -2.40 -26.33 15.60
N GLN A 264 -1.97 -25.54 16.59
CA GLN A 264 -0.75 -25.83 17.35
C GLN A 264 -0.84 -27.13 18.15
N ASN A 265 -2.01 -27.41 18.74
CA ASN A 265 -2.24 -28.66 19.46
C ASN A 265 -2.17 -29.85 18.52
N ILE A 266 -2.79 -29.77 17.34
CA ILE A 266 -2.69 -30.83 16.31
C ILE A 266 -1.23 -31.05 15.90
N LEU A 267 -0.47 -29.98 15.64
CA LEU A 267 0.93 -30.05 15.23
C LEU A 267 1.87 -30.59 16.32
N SER A 268 1.54 -30.41 17.60
CA SER A 268 2.37 -30.85 18.72
C SER A 268 1.96 -32.22 19.30
N THR A 269 0.79 -32.76 18.91
CA THR A 269 0.30 -34.04 19.39
C THR A 269 0.99 -35.21 18.69
N PRO A 270 1.72 -36.08 19.42
CA PRO A 270 2.26 -37.31 18.84
C PRO A 270 1.12 -38.23 18.40
N GLY A 271 1.19 -38.79 17.19
CA GLY A 271 0.13 -39.65 16.67
C GLY A 271 -1.06 -38.89 16.08
N ALA A 272 -0.93 -37.60 15.77
CA ALA A 272 -2.00 -36.78 15.19
C ALA A 272 -2.59 -37.34 13.88
N GLU A 273 -1.86 -38.21 13.17
CA GLU A 273 -2.36 -38.98 12.03
C GLU A 273 -3.57 -39.87 12.37
N SER A 274 -3.74 -40.24 13.65
CA SER A 274 -4.88 -41.00 14.14
C SER A 274 -6.14 -40.16 14.37
N LEU A 275 -6.06 -38.82 14.27
CA LEU A 275 -7.18 -37.91 14.53
C LEU A 275 -8.26 -37.91 13.45
N GLU A 276 -8.20 -38.83 12.46
CA GLU A 276 -9.14 -38.95 11.34
C GLU A 276 -9.51 -37.58 10.73
N LEU A 277 -8.52 -36.69 10.59
CA LEU A 277 -8.72 -35.36 10.02
C LEU A 277 -8.74 -35.45 8.49
N PHE A 278 -9.73 -34.80 7.88
CA PHE A 278 -9.89 -34.77 6.42
C PHE A 278 -9.75 -33.34 5.88
N HIS A 279 -9.13 -33.21 4.71
CA HIS A 279 -9.07 -31.94 3.99
C HIS A 279 -10.41 -31.72 3.27
N VAL A 280 -11.20 -30.76 3.76
CA VAL A 280 -12.47 -30.37 3.13
C VAL A 280 -12.34 -28.94 2.61
N TRP A 281 -12.63 -28.76 1.32
CA TRP A 281 -12.66 -27.44 0.68
C TRP A 281 -14.08 -27.12 0.24
N HIS A 282 -14.65 -26.04 0.77
CA HIS A 282 -15.94 -25.53 0.30
C HIS A 282 -15.70 -24.55 -0.85
N ARG A 283 -16.15 -24.91 -2.06
CA ARG A 283 -16.24 -23.96 -3.17
C ARG A 283 -17.46 -23.07 -2.95
N HIS A 284 -17.26 -21.83 -2.55
CA HIS A 284 -18.32 -20.81 -2.64
C HIS A 284 -18.17 -20.09 -3.97
N GLY A 285 -18.99 -20.48 -4.95
CA GLY A 285 -18.95 -19.94 -6.31
C GLY A 285 -20.03 -20.52 -7.20
N GLY A 286 -21.26 -20.04 -7.05
CA GLY A 286 -22.37 -20.23 -7.98
C GLY A 286 -23.44 -19.16 -7.72
N PRO A 287 -24.08 -18.59 -8.76
CA PRO A 287 -25.07 -17.53 -8.57
C PRO A 287 -26.24 -18.03 -7.70
N MET A 288 -26.54 -17.30 -6.63
CA MET A 288 -27.73 -17.53 -5.81
C MET A 288 -28.97 -17.17 -6.62
N GLY A 289 -29.61 -18.21 -7.15
CA GLY A 289 -30.83 -18.08 -7.92
C GLY A 289 -31.44 -19.43 -8.21
N GLN A 290 -31.76 -20.20 -7.15
CA GLN A 290 -32.96 -21.04 -7.03
C GLN A 290 -32.84 -22.03 -5.87
N SER A 291 -33.81 -21.98 -4.97
CA SER A 291 -34.34 -23.12 -4.21
C SER A 291 -35.81 -22.81 -3.93
N PRO A 292 -36.72 -23.79 -3.80
CA PRO A 292 -36.67 -25.20 -4.19
C PRO A 292 -37.93 -25.64 -5.01
N SER A 293 -37.87 -26.78 -5.71
CA SER A 293 -39.10 -27.56 -5.97
C SER A 293 -38.77 -29.05 -5.95
N GLY A 294 -39.60 -29.81 -5.25
CA GLY A 294 -39.35 -31.19 -4.88
C GLY A 294 -39.58 -32.20 -6.01
N GLY A 295 -39.18 -33.44 -5.76
CA GLY A 295 -39.54 -34.57 -6.62
C GLY A 295 -38.67 -35.80 -6.45
N SER A 296 -39.14 -36.73 -5.62
CA SER A 296 -39.08 -38.20 -5.75
C SER A 296 -37.75 -38.95 -6.01
N HIS A 297 -37.58 -40.00 -5.19
CA HIS A 297 -36.76 -41.20 -5.37
C HIS A 297 -36.31 -41.57 -6.80
N SER A 298 -35.03 -41.90 -6.94
CA SER A 298 -34.55 -42.99 -7.81
C SER A 298 -33.13 -43.43 -7.41
N LYS A 299 -32.90 -44.73 -7.50
CA LYS A 299 -31.69 -45.48 -7.13
C LYS A 299 -30.50 -45.22 -8.06
N GLY A 300 -29.30 -45.38 -7.49
CA GLY A 300 -28.14 -46.02 -8.15
C GLY A 300 -27.42 -45.22 -9.24
N GLY A 301 -26.18 -44.82 -8.94
CA GLY A 301 -25.25 -44.30 -9.95
C GLY A 301 -23.91 -43.97 -9.31
N GLU A 302 -22.88 -44.71 -9.70
CA GLU A 302 -21.51 -44.71 -9.22
C GLU A 302 -20.89 -43.30 -9.16
N GLN A 303 -20.36 -42.90 -7.99
CA GLN A 303 -19.43 -41.77 -7.90
C GLN A 303 -18.02 -42.26 -8.18
N GLN A 304 -17.54 -41.90 -9.36
CA GLN A 304 -16.16 -42.06 -9.79
C GLN A 304 -15.22 -41.29 -8.84
N GLN A 305 -14.45 -42.05 -8.08
CA GLN A 305 -13.36 -41.59 -7.24
C GLN A 305 -12.18 -41.19 -8.14
N GLN A 306 -12.08 -39.92 -8.51
CA GLN A 306 -10.85 -39.39 -9.09
C GLN A 306 -9.85 -39.12 -7.95
N ARG A 307 -8.97 -40.10 -7.73
CA ARG A 307 -7.64 -39.87 -7.15
C ARG A 307 -6.88 -38.92 -8.07
N GLY A 308 -6.70 -37.68 -7.62
CA GLY A 308 -5.70 -36.76 -8.13
C GLY A 308 -4.72 -36.46 -7.01
N ALA A 309 -3.60 -37.17 -7.01
CA ALA A 309 -2.43 -36.77 -6.26
C ALA A 309 -1.82 -35.58 -7.01
N GLU A 310 -1.68 -34.44 -6.34
CA GLU A 310 -0.70 -33.44 -6.74
C GLU A 310 -0.24 -32.70 -5.49
N VAL A 311 1.00 -33.00 -5.15
CA VAL A 311 1.85 -32.30 -4.18
C VAL A 311 2.62 -31.28 -5.00
N GLU A 312 2.38 -29.99 -4.74
CA GLU A 312 3.40 -28.92 -4.65
C GLU A 312 2.77 -27.62 -4.11
#